data_AF-A0A1C6BGC4-F1
#
_entry.id   AF-A0A1C6BGC4-F1
#
_cell.length_a   1.000
_cell.length_b   1.000
_cell.length_c   1.000
_cell.angle_alpha   90.00
_cell.angle_beta   90.00
_cell.angle_gamma   90.00
#
_symmetry.space_group_name_H-M   'P 1'
#
loop_
_entity.id
_entity.type
_entity.pdbx_description
1 polymer ?
#
loop_
_entity_poly.entity_id
_entity_poly.type
_entity_poly.pdbx_seq_one_letter_code
_entity_poly.pdbx_strand_id
1 'polypeptide(L)'
;MPMMEQGIYTDTGDKPSEFESCYYLNFQITSALYSLACIDNYKSARLDIFESESQYLHYYTDHLLYSIGQISSRFAESKNDQQNERVRLNRSNFQFSSKDYPILSNKKYRNTIEHIDEYNQYVIERFHGVGGFNFIDVSVDPQMMYHVLQNKQSHIYTLDLIDRKIYIQRKEKELILNVDELKTELTRLRNSVNSFYNAIKNSPFQGGYCNAD
;
A
#
# COMPACT_ATOMS: atom_id res chain seq x y z
N MET A 1 6.57 23.99 -18.13
CA MET A 1 5.32 24.70 -17.75
C MET A 1 5.55 25.35 -16.41
N PRO A 2 5.40 26.68 -16.26
CA PRO A 2 5.68 27.32 -14.98
C PRO A 2 4.43 27.30 -14.10
N MET A 3 4.64 27.18 -12.80
CA MET A 3 3.82 27.92 -11.82
C MET A 3 4.78 28.66 -10.91
N MET A 4 4.39 29.81 -10.37
CA MET A 4 5.27 30.76 -9.66
C MET A 4 4.82 31.06 -8.20
N GLU A 5 3.83 30.33 -7.65
CA GLU A 5 3.67 29.95 -6.22
C GLU A 5 2.58 28.86 -6.05
N GLN A 6 2.60 28.11 -4.93
CA GLN A 6 1.97 26.79 -4.69
C GLN A 6 1.93 25.88 -5.94
N GLY A 7 3.02 25.12 -6.15
CA GLY A 7 3.17 24.25 -7.32
C GLY A 7 4.21 24.73 -8.34
N ILE A 8 5.22 25.50 -7.92
CA ILE A 8 6.27 26.00 -8.81
C ILE A 8 7.29 24.94 -9.18
N TYR A 9 7.43 24.70 -10.48
CA TYR A 9 8.57 24.01 -11.06
C TYR A 9 9.51 24.95 -11.78
N THR A 10 10.74 24.99 -11.27
CA THR A 10 11.96 25.52 -11.89
C THR A 10 12.64 24.41 -12.70
N ASP A 11 13.06 24.74 -13.92
CA ASP A 11 13.48 23.86 -15.02
C ASP A 11 14.76 23.03 -14.73
N THR A 12 14.58 21.80 -14.24
CA THR A 12 15.32 20.64 -14.74
C THR A 12 14.27 19.63 -15.21
N GLY A 13 14.54 18.88 -16.28
CA GLY A 13 13.56 17.94 -16.83
C GLY A 13 12.99 16.94 -15.80
N ASP A 14 13.76 16.65 -14.75
CA ASP A 14 13.43 15.66 -13.72
C ASP A 14 12.65 16.23 -12.53
N LYS A 15 12.81 17.52 -12.18
CA LYS A 15 12.20 18.11 -10.99
C LYS A 15 10.66 18.00 -10.96
N PRO A 16 9.92 18.23 -12.07
CA PRO A 16 8.49 17.96 -12.12
C PRO A 16 8.11 16.50 -11.80
N SER A 17 8.92 15.54 -12.24
CA SER A 17 8.71 14.12 -11.98
C SER A 17 8.96 13.74 -10.52
N GLU A 18 9.93 14.39 -9.88
CA GLU A 18 10.30 14.15 -8.48
C GLU A 18 9.21 14.60 -7.51
N PHE A 19 8.64 15.80 -7.71
CA PHE A 19 7.52 16.27 -6.88
C PHE A 19 6.23 15.48 -7.13
N GLU A 20 5.93 15.08 -8.37
CA GLU A 20 4.79 14.19 -8.64
C GLU A 20 4.96 12.89 -7.84
N SER A 21 6.15 12.30 -7.90
CA SER A 21 6.47 11.07 -7.17
C SER A 21 6.34 11.27 -5.66
N CYS A 22 6.84 12.39 -5.12
CA CYS A 22 6.68 12.72 -3.71
C CYS A 22 5.21 12.87 -3.32
N TYR A 23 4.43 13.67 -4.04
CA TYR A 23 3.02 13.90 -3.78
C TYR A 23 2.24 12.59 -3.79
N TYR A 24 2.43 11.80 -4.86
CA TYR A 24 1.72 10.55 -5.05
C TYR A 24 2.07 9.52 -3.96
N LEU A 25 3.36 9.36 -3.65
CA LEU A 25 3.79 8.47 -2.57
C LEU A 25 3.25 8.94 -1.22
N ASN A 26 3.29 10.24 -0.91
CA ASN A 26 2.76 10.75 0.35
C ASN A 26 1.25 10.50 0.47
N PHE A 27 0.50 10.71 -0.62
CA PHE A 27 -0.93 10.39 -0.66
C PHE A 27 -1.17 8.91 -0.35
N GLN A 28 -0.53 7.99 -1.07
CA GLN A 28 -0.77 6.55 -0.88
C GLN A 28 -0.29 6.05 0.48
N ILE A 29 0.85 6.54 0.98
CA ILE A 29 1.36 6.18 2.31
C ILE A 29 0.42 6.70 3.40
N THR A 30 -0.09 7.92 3.26
CA THR A 30 -1.06 8.50 4.21
C THR A 30 -2.36 7.70 4.21
N SER A 31 -2.88 7.37 3.02
CA SER A 31 -4.07 6.53 2.87
C SER A 31 -3.89 5.16 3.52
N ALA A 32 -2.75 4.50 3.28
CA ALA A 32 -2.44 3.21 3.91
C ALA A 32 -2.37 3.30 5.44
N LEU A 33 -1.65 4.29 5.97
CA LEU A 33 -1.55 4.50 7.42
C LEU A 33 -2.89 4.87 8.06
N TYR A 34 -3.73 5.63 7.34
CA TYR A 34 -5.08 5.96 7.79
C TYR A 34 -5.97 4.72 7.83
N SER A 35 -5.95 3.88 6.78
CA SER A 35 -6.66 2.60 6.78
C SER A 35 -6.23 1.72 7.96
N LEU A 36 -4.94 1.66 8.26
CA LEU A 36 -4.45 0.94 9.44
C LEU A 36 -5.02 1.50 10.75
N ALA A 37 -5.06 2.83 10.90
CA ALA A 37 -5.64 3.46 12.08
C ALA A 37 -7.15 3.19 12.20
N CYS A 38 -7.88 3.16 11.08
CA CYS A 38 -9.30 2.79 11.06
C CYS A 38 -9.51 1.33 11.46
N ILE A 39 -8.69 0.41 10.93
CA ILE A 39 -8.71 -1.00 11.32
C ILE A 39 -8.40 -1.16 12.82
N ASP A 40 -7.35 -0.52 13.33
CA ASP A 40 -6.95 -0.59 14.73
C ASP A 40 -8.06 -0.07 15.67
N ASN A 41 -8.90 0.88 15.22
CA ASN A 41 -9.92 1.55 16.02
C ASN A 41 -11.36 1.23 15.59
N TYR A 42 -11.59 0.12 14.88
CA TYR A 42 -12.90 -0.20 14.28
C TYR A 42 -14.05 -0.32 15.29
N LYS A 43 -13.79 -0.65 16.57
CA LYS A 43 -14.84 -0.67 17.61
C LYS A 43 -15.39 0.72 17.94
N SER A 44 -14.63 1.78 17.61
CA SER A 44 -15.08 3.18 17.69
C SER A 44 -15.58 3.71 16.35
N ALA A 45 -15.71 2.86 15.33
CA ALA A 45 -16.21 3.24 14.03
C ALA A 45 -17.63 3.79 14.13
N ARG A 46 -17.90 4.83 13.34
CA ARG A 46 -19.27 5.25 13.11
C ARG A 46 -19.91 4.28 12.10
N LEU A 47 -20.71 3.37 12.63
CA LEU A 47 -21.53 2.42 11.86
C LEU A 47 -22.79 3.10 11.27
N ASP A 48 -22.88 4.43 11.31
CA ASP A 48 -23.93 5.19 10.64
C ASP A 48 -23.74 5.23 9.10
N ILE A 49 -22.51 4.97 8.64
CA ILE A 49 -22.15 4.93 7.21
C ILE A 49 -22.05 3.48 6.69
N PHE A 50 -21.73 2.52 7.55
CA PHE A 50 -21.52 1.12 7.18
C PHE A 50 -22.56 0.22 7.82
N GLU A 51 -23.08 -0.74 7.05
CA GLU A 51 -24.13 -1.67 7.49
C GLU A 51 -23.65 -2.65 8.56
N SER A 52 -22.34 -2.88 8.67
CA SER A 52 -21.73 -3.80 9.64
C SER A 52 -20.25 -3.51 9.89
N GLU A 53 -19.72 -4.02 11.01
CA GLU A 53 -18.27 -4.05 11.27
C GLU A 53 -17.50 -4.75 10.14
N SER A 54 -18.06 -5.83 9.59
CA SER A 54 -17.48 -6.55 8.45
C SER A 54 -17.30 -5.63 7.25
N GLN A 55 -18.32 -4.84 6.88
CA GLN A 55 -18.24 -3.94 5.74
C GLN A 55 -17.23 -2.81 5.97
N TYR A 56 -17.19 -2.25 7.19
CA TYR A 56 -16.20 -1.25 7.58
C TYR A 56 -14.77 -1.79 7.43
N LEU A 57 -14.49 -2.95 8.04
CA LEU A 57 -13.17 -3.56 8.02
C LEU A 57 -12.76 -4.00 6.61
N HIS A 58 -13.70 -4.53 5.83
CA HIS A 58 -13.49 -4.89 4.43
C HIS A 58 -13.05 -3.67 3.63
N TYR A 59 -13.78 -2.56 3.73
CA TYR A 59 -13.48 -1.31 3.02
C TYR A 59 -12.06 -0.81 3.31
N TYR A 60 -11.68 -0.72 4.58
CA TYR A 60 -10.35 -0.22 4.94
C TYR A 60 -9.23 -1.23 4.61
N THR A 61 -9.51 -2.53 4.66
CA THR A 61 -8.57 -3.57 4.23
C THR A 61 -8.30 -3.49 2.72
N ASP A 62 -9.34 -3.29 1.92
CA ASP A 62 -9.20 -3.14 0.46
C ASP A 62 -8.42 -1.89 0.11
N HIS A 63 -8.76 -0.77 0.75
CA HIS A 63 -8.03 0.48 0.56
C HIS A 63 -6.56 0.38 1.00
N LEU A 64 -6.27 -0.37 2.06
CA LEU A 64 -4.91 -0.65 2.49
C LEU A 64 -4.15 -1.43 1.41
N LEU A 65 -4.69 -2.56 0.96
CA LEU A 65 -4.07 -3.42 -0.06
C LEU A 65 -3.90 -2.69 -1.40
N TYR A 66 -4.89 -1.87 -1.79
CA TYR A 66 -4.81 -1.00 -2.95
C TYR A 66 -3.65 -0.01 -2.83
N SER A 67 -3.57 0.73 -1.72
CA SER A 67 -2.54 1.74 -1.50
C SER A 67 -1.14 1.13 -1.51
N ILE A 68 -0.96 -0.04 -0.88
CA ILE A 68 0.29 -0.82 -0.94
C ILE A 68 0.64 -1.18 -2.38
N GLY A 69 -0.35 -1.62 -3.17
CA GLY A 69 -0.16 -1.94 -4.58
C GLY A 69 0.30 -0.74 -5.40
N GLN A 70 -0.29 0.44 -5.14
CA GLN A 70 0.11 1.69 -5.79
C GLN A 70 1.53 2.11 -5.39
N ILE A 71 1.90 2.01 -4.10
CA ILE A 71 3.26 2.28 -3.63
C ILE A 71 4.25 1.34 -4.33
N SER A 72 3.99 0.04 -4.30
CA SER A 72 4.84 -0.98 -4.91
C SER A 72 5.12 -0.70 -6.39
N SER A 73 4.09 -0.24 -7.12
CA SER A 73 4.20 0.07 -8.55
C SER A 73 5.25 1.13 -8.89
N ARG A 74 5.55 2.05 -7.95
CA ARG A 74 6.55 3.12 -8.14
C ARG A 74 8.00 2.63 -8.03
N PHE A 75 8.19 1.42 -7.50
CA PHE A 75 9.51 0.80 -7.29
C PHE A 75 9.68 -0.52 -8.05
N ALA A 76 8.67 -0.93 -8.81
CA ALA A 76 8.61 -2.20 -9.50
C ALA A 76 9.06 -2.05 -10.96
N GLU A 77 10.13 -2.78 -11.34
CA GLU A 77 10.55 -2.86 -12.74
C GLU A 77 9.43 -3.42 -13.63
N SER A 78 9.35 -2.88 -14.84
CA SER A 78 8.41 -3.30 -15.89
C SER A 78 9.18 -3.73 -17.15
N LYS A 79 8.44 -4.17 -18.17
CA LYS A 79 9.03 -4.50 -19.48
C LYS A 79 9.41 -3.26 -20.31
N ASN A 80 9.15 -2.05 -19.80
CA ASN A 80 9.39 -0.79 -20.48
C ASN A 80 10.63 -0.10 -19.90
N ASP A 81 11.69 0.02 -20.71
CA ASP A 81 12.98 0.57 -20.28
C ASP A 81 12.90 2.03 -19.82
N GLN A 82 12.05 2.86 -20.44
CA GLN A 82 11.84 4.25 -20.00
C GLN A 82 11.18 4.33 -18.61
N GLN A 83 10.30 3.38 -18.30
CA GLN A 83 9.68 3.27 -16.98
C GLN A 83 10.70 2.79 -15.94
N ASN A 84 11.63 1.93 -16.33
CA ASN A 84 12.67 1.40 -15.44
C ASN A 84 13.66 2.48 -14.98
N GLU A 85 13.93 3.51 -15.80
CA GLU A 85 14.74 4.64 -15.36
C GLU A 85 14.05 5.43 -14.22
N ARG A 86 12.74 5.67 -14.32
CA ARG A 86 11.98 6.28 -13.22
C ARG A 86 11.99 5.43 -11.96
N VAL A 87 11.90 4.11 -12.10
CA VAL A 87 11.99 3.17 -10.96
C VAL A 87 13.37 3.26 -10.30
N ARG A 88 14.45 3.33 -11.10
CA ARG A 88 15.82 3.49 -10.60
C ARG A 88 15.98 4.78 -9.81
N LEU A 89 15.50 5.90 -10.35
CA LEU A 89 15.51 7.20 -9.68
C LEU A 89 14.71 7.16 -8.38
N ASN A 90 13.49 6.62 -8.39
CA ASN A 90 12.67 6.48 -7.19
C ASN A 90 13.37 5.65 -6.11
N ARG A 91 13.95 4.50 -6.48
CA ARG A 91 14.69 3.66 -5.53
C ARG A 91 15.86 4.41 -4.91
N SER A 92 16.59 5.19 -5.70
CA SER A 92 17.70 6.03 -5.22
C SER A 92 17.20 7.15 -4.31
N ASN A 93 16.26 7.96 -4.78
CA ASN A 93 15.75 9.15 -4.09
C ASN A 93 15.10 8.82 -2.75
N PHE A 94 14.39 7.70 -2.70
CA PHE A 94 13.67 7.25 -1.50
C PHE A 94 14.39 6.13 -0.72
N GLN A 95 15.63 5.78 -1.11
CA GLN A 95 16.43 4.74 -0.48
C GLN A 95 15.66 3.42 -0.34
N PHE A 96 14.95 3.04 -1.40
CA PHE A 96 14.04 1.89 -1.40
C PHE A 96 14.76 0.63 -1.92
N SER A 97 14.79 -0.42 -1.10
CA SER A 97 15.30 -1.74 -1.46
C SER A 97 14.32 -2.84 -1.04
N SER A 98 14.32 -3.98 -1.73
CA SER A 98 13.49 -5.13 -1.32
C SER A 98 13.94 -5.76 0.01
N LYS A 99 15.17 -5.50 0.43
CA LYS A 99 15.69 -5.94 1.74
C LYS A 99 15.10 -5.11 2.86
N ASP A 100 15.00 -3.79 2.67
CA ASP A 100 14.51 -2.86 3.70
C ASP A 100 12.98 -2.73 3.67
N TYR A 101 12.36 -3.05 2.53
CA TYR A 101 10.92 -2.99 2.32
C TYR A 101 10.37 -4.30 1.73
N PRO A 102 10.51 -5.45 2.42
CA PRO A 102 10.08 -6.75 1.91
C PRO A 102 8.58 -6.84 1.60
N ILE A 103 7.72 -6.14 2.35
CA ILE A 103 6.27 -6.12 2.10
C ILE A 103 5.94 -5.18 0.94
N LEU A 104 6.38 -3.92 0.98
CA LEU A 104 6.07 -2.93 -0.05
C LEU A 104 6.71 -3.25 -1.41
N SER A 105 7.82 -4.00 -1.43
CA SER A 105 8.44 -4.48 -2.67
C SER A 105 7.77 -5.73 -3.25
N ASN A 106 6.90 -6.40 -2.48
CA ASN A 106 6.23 -7.62 -2.92
C ASN A 106 5.00 -7.30 -3.77
N LYS A 107 5.18 -7.40 -5.10
CA LYS A 107 4.12 -7.19 -6.10
C LYS A 107 2.88 -8.08 -5.89
N LYS A 108 2.98 -9.16 -5.11
CA LYS A 108 1.87 -10.10 -4.95
C LYS A 108 0.69 -9.53 -4.16
N TYR A 109 0.93 -8.57 -3.25
CA TYR A 109 -0.16 -7.92 -2.49
C TYR A 109 -0.99 -6.98 -3.36
N ARG A 110 -0.39 -6.33 -4.36
CA ARG A 110 -1.09 -5.50 -5.36
C ARG A 110 -2.19 -6.29 -6.06
N ASN A 111 -1.83 -7.47 -6.56
CA ASN A 111 -2.68 -8.26 -7.44
C ASN A 111 -3.87 -8.89 -6.69
N THR A 112 -3.95 -8.76 -5.37
CA THR A 112 -5.04 -9.31 -4.56
C THR A 112 -6.36 -8.64 -4.89
N ILE A 113 -6.41 -7.30 -4.89
CA ILE A 113 -7.64 -6.55 -5.15
C ILE A 113 -7.98 -6.53 -6.65
N GLU A 114 -6.97 -6.40 -7.51
CA GLU A 114 -7.14 -6.32 -8.97
C GLU A 114 -7.83 -7.56 -9.57
N HIS A 115 -7.67 -8.73 -8.94
CA HIS A 115 -8.23 -10.01 -9.39
C HIS A 115 -9.11 -10.68 -8.34
N ILE A 116 -9.69 -9.90 -7.42
CA ILE A 116 -10.49 -10.43 -6.31
C ILE A 116 -11.66 -11.28 -6.80
N ASP A 117 -12.34 -10.86 -7.87
CA ASP A 117 -13.47 -11.58 -8.46
C ASP A 117 -13.05 -12.94 -9.05
N GLU A 118 -11.94 -12.97 -9.80
CA GLU A 118 -11.35 -14.21 -10.32
C GLU A 118 -10.94 -15.17 -9.20
N TYR A 119 -10.40 -14.65 -8.09
CA TYR A 119 -10.02 -15.47 -6.94
C TYR A 119 -11.25 -15.98 -6.18
N ASN A 120 -12.26 -15.13 -5.98
CA ASN A 120 -13.55 -15.52 -5.41
C ASN A 120 -14.17 -16.66 -6.21
N GLN A 121 -14.28 -16.53 -7.54
CA GLN A 121 -14.82 -17.57 -8.40
C GLN A 121 -14.05 -18.89 -8.24
N TYR A 122 -12.71 -18.84 -8.27
CA TYR A 122 -11.89 -20.04 -8.10
C TYR A 122 -12.14 -20.73 -6.75
N VAL A 123 -12.26 -19.98 -5.66
CA VAL A 123 -12.48 -20.55 -4.32
C VAL A 123 -13.88 -21.13 -4.16
N ILE A 124 -14.90 -20.48 -4.73
CA ILE A 124 -16.28 -21.00 -4.75
C ILE A 124 -16.32 -22.33 -5.53
N GLU A 125 -15.74 -22.37 -6.72
CA GLU A 125 -15.77 -23.56 -7.59
C GLU A 125 -14.93 -24.72 -7.02
N ARG A 126 -13.76 -24.42 -6.43
CA ARG A 126 -12.80 -25.45 -6.03
C ARG A 126 -12.97 -25.92 -4.60
N PHE A 127 -13.27 -25.01 -3.68
CA PHE A 127 -13.31 -25.27 -2.24
C PHE A 127 -14.70 -25.12 -1.64
N HIS A 128 -15.72 -24.80 -2.45
CA HIS A 128 -17.08 -24.51 -1.98
C HIS A 128 -17.11 -23.41 -0.90
N GLY A 129 -16.13 -22.50 -0.95
CA GLY A 129 -16.01 -21.41 -0.02
C GLY A 129 -17.07 -20.34 -0.28
N VAL A 130 -17.75 -19.91 0.78
CA VAL A 130 -18.66 -18.77 0.78
C VAL A 130 -18.14 -17.74 1.78
N GLY A 131 -18.11 -16.47 1.38
CA GLY A 131 -17.52 -15.38 2.17
C GLY A 131 -16.16 -14.93 1.62
N GLY A 132 -16.17 -13.81 0.88
CA GLY A 132 -14.96 -13.23 0.31
C GLY A 132 -14.05 -12.61 1.36
N PHE A 133 -14.63 -11.90 2.33
CA PHE A 133 -13.93 -11.23 3.43
C PHE A 133 -14.38 -11.79 4.78
N ASN A 134 -13.40 -12.10 5.64
CA ASN A 134 -13.63 -12.45 7.04
C ASN A 134 -12.74 -11.59 7.95
N PHE A 135 -13.16 -11.41 9.19
CA PHE A 135 -12.29 -10.88 10.23
C PHE A 135 -12.39 -11.71 11.52
N ILE A 136 -11.29 -11.74 12.27
CA ILE A 136 -11.20 -12.39 13.58
C ILE A 136 -10.86 -11.32 14.59
N ASP A 137 -11.65 -11.25 15.65
CA ASP A 137 -11.37 -10.42 16.82
C ASP A 137 -11.58 -11.23 18.11
N VAL A 138 -11.28 -10.60 19.26
CA VAL A 138 -11.40 -11.23 20.59
C VAL A 138 -12.83 -11.59 21.00
N SER A 139 -13.84 -11.11 20.27
CA SER A 139 -15.25 -11.41 20.52
C SER A 139 -15.78 -12.59 19.68
N VAL A 140 -15.03 -13.04 18.67
CA VAL A 140 -15.39 -14.21 17.86
C VAL A 140 -15.31 -15.49 18.69
N ASP A 141 -16.29 -16.37 18.53
CA ASP A 141 -16.31 -17.68 19.18
C ASP A 141 -15.03 -18.48 18.87
N PRO A 142 -14.35 -19.07 19.87
CA PRO A 142 -13.08 -19.78 19.65
C PRO A 142 -13.17 -20.96 18.68
N GLN A 143 -14.29 -21.68 18.63
CA GLN A 143 -14.47 -22.78 17.67
C GLN A 143 -14.63 -22.22 16.26
N MET A 144 -15.40 -21.15 16.09
CA MET A 144 -15.53 -20.47 14.80
C MET A 144 -14.19 -19.92 14.30
N MET A 145 -13.42 -19.26 15.17
CA MET A 145 -12.07 -18.79 14.86
C MET A 145 -11.16 -19.94 14.43
N TYR A 146 -11.17 -21.07 15.15
CA TYR A 146 -10.42 -22.25 14.76
C TYR A 146 -10.83 -22.77 13.38
N HIS A 147 -12.15 -22.83 13.09
CA HIS A 147 -12.65 -23.27 11.79
C HIS A 147 -12.20 -22.36 10.65
N VAL A 148 -12.26 -21.03 10.80
CA VAL A 148 -11.80 -20.07 9.78
C VAL A 148 -10.30 -20.23 9.54
N LEU A 149 -9.51 -20.33 10.60
CA LEU A 149 -8.05 -20.45 10.50
C LEU A 149 -7.57 -21.80 9.94
N GLN A 150 -8.32 -22.89 10.14
CA GLN A 150 -8.00 -24.19 9.55
C GLN A 150 -8.45 -24.31 8.09
N ASN A 151 -9.46 -23.52 7.68
CA ASN A 151 -10.04 -23.59 6.34
C ASN A 151 -9.77 -22.32 5.51
N LYS A 152 -8.62 -21.65 5.71
CA LYS A 152 -8.30 -20.40 5.01
C LYS A 152 -8.40 -20.49 3.48
N GLN A 153 -8.17 -21.66 2.90
CA GLN A 153 -8.33 -21.89 1.47
C GLN A 153 -9.75 -21.61 0.93
N SER A 154 -10.78 -21.65 1.79
CA SER A 154 -12.15 -21.31 1.43
C SER A 154 -12.49 -19.82 1.53
N HIS A 155 -11.51 -18.96 1.83
CA HIS A 155 -11.71 -17.53 2.04
C HIS A 155 -10.64 -16.70 1.31
N ILE A 156 -11.02 -15.65 0.58
CA ILE A 156 -10.04 -14.89 -0.24
C ILE A 156 -9.12 -14.06 0.63
N TYR A 157 -9.65 -13.36 1.64
CA TYR A 157 -8.79 -12.89 2.72
C TYR A 157 -9.51 -12.80 4.06
N THR A 158 -8.71 -13.06 5.09
CA THR A 158 -9.10 -12.97 6.50
C THR A 158 -8.21 -11.97 7.19
N LEU A 159 -8.82 -10.93 7.77
CA LEU A 159 -8.16 -9.97 8.64
C LEU A 159 -8.16 -10.51 10.07
N ASP A 160 -7.00 -10.92 10.56
CA ASP A 160 -6.81 -11.36 11.93
C ASP A 160 -6.32 -10.20 12.79
N LEU A 161 -7.24 -9.64 13.60
CA LEU A 161 -6.96 -8.51 14.47
C LEU A 161 -6.21 -8.92 15.74
N ILE A 162 -6.21 -10.21 16.08
CA ILE A 162 -5.50 -10.75 17.25
C ILE A 162 -4.02 -10.91 16.89
N ASP A 163 -3.76 -11.62 15.79
CA ASP A 163 -2.42 -11.96 15.32
C ASP A 163 -1.78 -10.85 14.46
N ARG A 164 -2.52 -9.78 14.19
CA ARG A 164 -2.08 -8.62 13.40
C ARG A 164 -1.67 -9.03 11.98
N LYS A 165 -2.47 -9.88 11.34
CA LYS A 165 -2.16 -10.45 10.01
C LYS A 165 -3.33 -10.35 9.05
N ILE A 166 -3.01 -10.26 7.76
CA ILE A 166 -3.97 -10.47 6.68
C ILE A 166 -3.56 -11.75 5.95
N TYR A 167 -4.39 -12.77 6.03
CA TYR A 167 -4.25 -13.99 5.25
C TYR A 167 -4.94 -13.78 3.91
N ILE A 168 -4.24 -14.02 2.80
CA ILE A 168 -4.77 -13.82 1.45
C ILE A 168 -4.58 -15.11 0.67
N GLN A 169 -5.69 -15.70 0.24
CA GLN A 169 -5.70 -16.86 -0.63
C GLN A 169 -5.68 -16.44 -2.10
N ARG A 170 -4.63 -16.86 -2.82
CA ARG A 170 -4.51 -16.70 -4.27
C ARG A 170 -4.42 -18.06 -4.92
N LYS A 171 -5.56 -18.58 -5.36
CA LYS A 171 -5.71 -19.95 -5.87
C LYS A 171 -5.28 -20.97 -4.80
N GLU A 172 -4.14 -21.65 -5.00
CA GLU A 172 -3.58 -22.64 -4.05
C GLU A 172 -2.41 -22.07 -3.22
N LYS A 173 -2.14 -20.76 -3.31
CA LYS A 173 -1.05 -20.11 -2.58
C LYS A 173 -1.60 -19.13 -1.55
N GLU A 174 -1.15 -19.28 -0.32
CA GLU A 174 -1.39 -18.31 0.74
C GLU A 174 -0.31 -17.22 0.72
N LEU A 175 -0.74 -15.98 0.94
CA LEU A 175 0.12 -14.85 1.29
C LEU A 175 -0.27 -14.37 2.67
N ILE A 176 0.73 -14.06 3.49
CA ILE A 176 0.54 -13.57 4.84
C ILE A 176 1.19 -12.20 4.92
N LEU A 177 0.37 -11.17 5.14
CA LEU A 177 0.83 -9.82 5.38
C LEU A 177 0.83 -9.55 6.89
N ASN A 178 1.99 -9.25 7.46
CA ASN A 178 2.10 -8.79 8.84
C ASN A 178 1.82 -7.28 8.91
N VAL A 179 0.79 -6.90 9.65
CA VAL A 179 0.27 -5.53 9.70
C VAL A 179 1.23 -4.58 10.43
N ASP A 180 1.93 -5.06 11.47
CA ASP A 180 2.89 -4.26 12.23
C ASP A 180 4.19 -4.02 11.45
N GLU A 181 4.69 -5.05 10.77
CA GLU A 181 5.83 -4.92 9.87
C GLU A 181 5.52 -3.95 8.72
N LEU A 182 4.32 -4.05 8.13
CA LEU A 182 3.86 -3.11 7.11
C LEU A 182 3.81 -1.67 7.65
N LYS A 183 3.25 -1.45 8.84
CA LYS A 183 3.19 -0.11 9.46
C LYS A 183 4.58 0.47 9.66
N THR A 184 5.55 -0.38 10.01
CA THR A 184 6.96 -0.01 10.15
C THR A 184 7.56 0.40 8.81
N GLU A 185 7.36 -0.39 7.75
CA GLU A 185 7.81 -0.06 6.39
C GLU A 185 7.20 1.25 5.87
N LEU A 186 5.88 1.43 6.02
CA LEU A 186 5.16 2.63 5.60
C LEU A 186 5.69 3.88 6.33
N THR A 187 5.94 3.78 7.64
CA THR A 187 6.46 4.89 8.44
C THR A 187 7.88 5.26 8.01
N ARG A 188 8.73 4.25 7.76
CA ARG A 188 10.10 4.47 7.26
C ARG A 188 10.08 5.14 5.89
N LEU A 189 9.25 4.64 4.97
CA LEU A 189 9.12 5.21 3.63
C LEU A 189 8.60 6.64 3.68
N ARG A 190 7.61 6.93 4.53
CA ARG A 190 7.10 8.30 4.76
C ARG A 190 8.22 9.25 5.16
N ASN A 191 9.08 8.83 6.09
CA ASN A 191 10.20 9.65 6.54
C ASN A 191 11.20 9.91 5.41
N SER A 192 11.48 8.90 4.58
CA SER A 192 12.34 9.03 3.41
C SER A 192 11.75 10.01 2.38
N VAL A 193 10.47 9.85 2.03
CA VAL A 193 9.74 10.74 1.11
C VAL A 193 9.73 12.18 1.62
N ASN A 194 9.42 12.40 2.89
CA ASN A 194 9.40 13.73 3.49
C ASN A 194 10.80 14.37 3.53
N SER A 195 11.84 13.57 3.83
CA SER A 195 13.23 14.07 3.84
C SER A 195 13.66 14.52 2.45
N PHE A 196 13.38 13.70 1.43
CA PHE A 196 13.68 14.05 0.04
C PHE A 196 12.86 15.26 -0.43
N TYR A 197 11.56 15.29 -0.14
CA TYR A 197 10.68 16.42 -0.48
C TYR A 197 11.18 17.75 0.13
N ASN A 198 11.61 17.73 1.39
CA ASN A 198 12.19 18.91 2.03
C ASN A 198 13.52 19.32 1.39
N ALA A 199 14.37 18.36 1.01
CA ALA A 199 15.62 18.63 0.33
C ALA A 199 15.41 19.31 -1.04
N ILE A 200 14.49 18.80 -1.86
CA ILE A 200 14.19 19.39 -3.18
C ILE A 200 13.47 20.74 -3.08
N LYS A 201 12.68 20.96 -2.02
CA LYS A 201 12.00 22.22 -1.74
C LYS A 201 12.96 23.31 -1.26
N ASN A 202 13.94 22.93 -0.45
CA ASN A 202 14.89 23.87 0.17
C ASN A 202 16.19 24.03 -0.63
N SER A 203 16.36 23.32 -1.76
CA SER A 203 17.55 23.45 -2.61
C SER A 203 17.60 24.84 -3.26
N PRO A 204 18.58 25.70 -2.89
CA PRO A 204 18.76 26.98 -3.56
C PRO A 204 19.27 26.71 -4.98
N PHE A 205 18.62 27.29 -5.99
CA PHE A 205 19.17 27.28 -7.34
C PHE A 205 20.52 27.98 -7.34
N GLN A 206 21.59 27.24 -7.61
CA GLN A 206 22.76 27.80 -8.28
C GLN A 206 22.34 28.16 -9.70
N GLY A 207 21.71 29.34 -9.85
CA GLY A 207 21.66 30.07 -11.11
C GLY A 207 23.07 30.57 -11.43
N GLY A 208 23.97 29.64 -11.79
CA GLY A 208 25.24 29.96 -12.40
C GLY A 208 24.99 30.47 -13.81
N TYR A 209 24.65 31.75 -13.94
CA TYR A 209 24.94 32.47 -15.16
C TYR A 209 26.46 32.52 -15.27
N CYS A 210 27.04 31.61 -16.05
CA CYS A 210 28.33 31.87 -16.67
C CYS A 210 28.12 33.11 -17.54
N ASN A 211 28.55 34.27 -17.04
CA ASN A 211 28.82 35.41 -17.90
C ASN A 211 29.92 34.94 -18.87
N ALA A 212 29.54 34.80 -20.13
CA ALA A 212 30.50 34.78 -21.22
C ALA A 212 30.99 36.22 -21.39
N ASP A 213 32.22 36.46 -20.94
CA ASP A 213 33.08 37.47 -21.54
C ASP A 213 33.83 36.85 -22.73
#